data_AF-A0A6N7FJ97-F1
#
_entry.id   AF-A0A6N7FJ97-F1
#
_cell.length_a   1.000
_cell.length_b   1.000
_cell.length_c   1.000
_cell.angle_alpha   90.00
_cell.angle_beta   90.00
_cell.angle_gamma   90.00
#
_symmetry.space_group_name_H-M   'P 1'
#
loop_
_entity.id
_entity.type
_entity.pdbx_description
1 polymer ?
#
loop_
_entity_poly.entity_id
_entity_poly.type
_entity_poly.pdbx_seq_one_letter_code
_entity_poly.pdbx_strand_id
1 'polypeptide(L)'
;MDLTPAQLTQFQRDGYVFLPEVFSPSEAAVLRREADRLYGLDREEVWRESSGAPRTAFAAHTYSEPFRRLGSHPRLIRPVVQVLGGPVYMHQYKVNAKAAFDGEVWQWHQDYGTWQRDDDMPEPLAMNIAVFLDEVTAANGPLLFIP
;
A
#
# COMPACT_ATOMS: atom_id res chain seq x y z
N MET A 1 13.58 1.03 10.09
CA MET A 1 13.96 2.42 10.42
C MET A 1 12.96 2.92 11.43
N ASP A 2 13.35 3.83 12.31
CA ASP A 2 12.42 4.43 13.26
C ASP A 2 12.06 5.83 12.78
N LEU A 3 10.82 6.23 13.02
CA LEU A 3 10.36 7.59 12.76
C LEU A 3 10.99 8.54 13.77
N THR A 4 11.41 9.71 13.28
CA THR A 4 11.87 10.81 14.14
C THR A 4 10.72 11.36 14.99
N PRO A 5 11.00 12.03 16.12
CA PRO A 5 9.97 12.67 16.92
C PRO A 5 9.09 13.63 16.11
N ALA A 6 9.68 14.40 15.19
CA ALA A 6 8.93 15.32 14.32
C ALA A 6 7.97 14.58 13.37
N GLN A 7 8.40 13.44 12.81
CA GLN A 7 7.55 12.59 11.96
C GLN A 7 6.40 11.94 12.75
N LEU A 8 6.65 11.52 14.00
CA LEU A 8 5.59 11.01 14.88
C LEU A 8 4.56 12.10 15.20
N THR A 9 5.02 13.30 15.54
CA THR A 9 4.13 14.44 15.79
C THR A 9 3.34 14.83 14.54
N GLN A 10 3.97 14.81 13.35
CA GLN A 10 3.26 15.03 12.09
C GLN A 10 2.19 13.97 11.87
N PHE A 11 2.52 12.68 12.03
CA PHE A 11 1.56 11.60 11.86
C PHE A 11 0.36 11.72 12.81
N GLN A 12 0.61 12.07 14.08
CA GLN A 12 -0.45 12.29 15.07
C GLN A 12 -1.36 13.49 14.73
N ARG A 13 -0.79 14.54 14.12
CA ARG A 13 -1.53 15.77 13.78
C ARG A 13 -2.29 15.64 12.46
N ASP A 14 -1.65 15.11 11.43
CA ASP A 14 -2.11 15.16 10.03
C ASP A 14 -2.65 13.80 9.55
N GLY A 15 -2.49 12.73 10.33
CA GLY A 15 -2.91 11.37 9.97
C GLY A 15 -2.02 10.65 8.96
N TYR A 16 -0.95 11.28 8.46
CA TYR A 16 0.02 10.66 7.54
C TYR A 16 1.43 11.26 7.67
N VAL A 17 2.42 10.52 7.19
CA VAL A 17 3.80 10.98 7.01
C VAL A 17 4.34 10.47 5.68
N PHE A 18 5.00 11.34 4.91
CA PHE A 18 5.66 10.97 3.67
C PHE A 18 7.15 10.70 3.92
N LEU A 19 7.64 9.56 3.45
CA LEU A 19 9.02 9.10 3.62
C LEU A 19 9.66 8.93 2.24
N PRO A 20 10.41 9.93 1.73
CA PRO A 20 11.10 9.80 0.46
C PRO A 20 12.28 8.81 0.59
N GLU A 21 12.64 8.18 -0.53
CA GLU A 21 13.90 7.44 -0.69
C GLU A 21 14.13 6.27 0.31
N VAL A 22 13.05 5.68 0.84
CA VAL A 22 13.12 4.47 1.72
C VAL A 22 13.71 3.26 0.99
N PHE A 23 13.48 3.19 -0.33
CA PHE A 23 14.04 2.21 -1.23
C PHE A 23 14.73 2.92 -2.39
N SER A 24 15.86 2.37 -2.80
CA SER A 24 16.62 2.83 -3.96
C SER A 24 15.86 2.56 -5.27
N PRO A 25 16.20 3.26 -6.36
CA PRO A 25 15.61 3.00 -7.68
C PRO A 25 15.77 1.56 -8.16
N SER A 26 16.88 0.88 -7.80
CA SER A 26 17.11 -0.52 -8.17
C SER A 26 16.22 -1.49 -7.40
N GLU A 27 16.01 -1.25 -6.11
CA GLU A 27 15.04 -2.00 -5.29
C GLU A 27 13.61 -1.80 -5.83
N ALA A 28 13.22 -0.56 -6.13
CA ALA A 28 11.91 -0.24 -6.71
C ALA A 28 11.71 -0.91 -8.08
N ALA A 29 12.75 -0.94 -8.93
CA ALA A 29 12.68 -1.59 -10.24
C ALA A 29 12.45 -3.11 -10.16
N VAL A 30 12.92 -3.79 -9.10
CA VAL A 30 12.60 -5.21 -8.87
C VAL A 30 11.11 -5.39 -8.61
N LEU A 31 10.53 -4.55 -7.75
CA LEU A 31 9.12 -4.60 -7.40
C LEU A 31 8.22 -4.24 -8.58
N ARG A 32 8.60 -3.23 -9.38
CA ARG A 32 7.86 -2.84 -10.58
C ARG A 32 7.79 -3.96 -11.61
N ARG A 33 8.94 -4.58 -11.96
CA ARG A 33 8.95 -5.73 -12.88
C ARG A 33 8.13 -6.91 -12.37
N GLU A 34 8.14 -7.12 -11.05
CA GLU A 34 7.32 -8.16 -10.45
C GLU A 34 5.82 -7.80 -10.51
N ALA A 35 5.44 -6.55 -10.27
CA ALA A 35 4.06 -6.09 -10.44
C ALA A 35 3.55 -6.35 -11.87
N ASP A 36 4.33 -5.96 -12.89
CA ASP A 36 4.01 -6.20 -14.30
C ASP A 36 3.76 -7.69 -14.58
N ARG A 37 4.60 -8.57 -14.01
CA ARG A 37 4.43 -10.02 -14.10
C ARG A 37 3.15 -10.48 -13.41
N LEU A 38 2.86 -9.99 -12.21
CA LEU A 38 1.68 -10.37 -11.43
C LEU A 38 0.38 -10.00 -12.16
N TYR A 39 0.34 -8.82 -12.77
CA TYR A 39 -0.80 -8.34 -13.54
C TYR A 39 -1.11 -9.21 -14.78
N GLY A 40 -0.12 -9.96 -15.27
CA GLY A 40 -0.30 -10.93 -16.36
C GLY A 40 -0.75 -12.33 -15.92
N LEU A 41 -0.86 -12.60 -14.62
CA LEU A 41 -1.28 -13.91 -14.12
C LEU A 41 -2.79 -14.09 -14.26
N ASP A 42 -3.19 -15.32 -14.59
CA ASP A 42 -4.59 -15.76 -14.53
C ASP A 42 -4.84 -16.36 -13.14
N ARG A 43 -5.40 -15.54 -12.25
CA ARG A 43 -5.58 -15.84 -10.83
C ARG A 43 -6.78 -15.08 -10.28
N GLU A 44 -7.48 -15.70 -9.33
CA GLU A 44 -8.60 -15.06 -8.62
C GLU A 44 -8.17 -13.80 -7.85
N GLU A 45 -6.96 -13.81 -7.28
CA GLU A 45 -6.45 -12.65 -6.54
C GLU A 45 -6.06 -11.48 -7.44
N VAL A 46 -5.97 -11.68 -8.75
CA VAL A 46 -5.69 -10.63 -9.74
C VAL A 46 -7.01 -10.14 -10.31
N TRP A 47 -7.58 -9.15 -9.62
CA TRP A 47 -8.84 -8.55 -10.02
C TRP A 47 -8.63 -7.64 -11.25
N ARG A 48 -9.54 -7.80 -12.22
CA ARG A 48 -9.55 -7.08 -13.50
C ARG A 48 -10.84 -6.30 -13.66
N GLU A 49 -10.75 -5.16 -14.33
CA GLU A 49 -11.91 -4.41 -14.78
C GLU A 49 -12.65 -5.15 -15.89
N SER A 50 -13.86 -4.68 -16.23
CA SER A 50 -14.66 -5.23 -17.33
C SER A 50 -13.94 -5.18 -18.69
N SER A 51 -13.00 -4.25 -18.86
CA SER A 51 -12.11 -4.15 -20.02
C SER A 51 -11.05 -5.26 -20.09
N GLY A 52 -10.86 -6.04 -19.01
CA GLY A 52 -9.79 -7.02 -18.84
C GLY A 52 -8.49 -6.43 -18.30
N ALA A 53 -8.42 -5.11 -18.13
CA ALA A 53 -7.27 -4.43 -17.54
C ALA A 53 -7.10 -4.85 -16.05
N PRO A 54 -5.89 -5.23 -15.63
CA PRO A 54 -5.62 -5.53 -14.22
C PRO A 54 -5.73 -4.25 -13.39
N ARG A 55 -6.41 -4.31 -12.25
CA ARG A 55 -6.55 -3.16 -11.33
C ARG A 55 -5.93 -3.42 -9.97
N THR A 56 -6.07 -4.63 -9.42
CA THR A 56 -5.48 -4.95 -8.12
C THR A 56 -5.04 -6.40 -8.07
N ALA A 57 -3.80 -6.62 -7.64
CA ALA A 57 -3.31 -7.93 -7.20
C ALA A 57 -3.39 -7.99 -5.67
N PHE A 58 -4.34 -8.75 -5.15
CA PHE A 58 -4.52 -8.99 -3.72
C PHE A 58 -3.54 -10.03 -3.20
N ALA A 59 -3.16 -9.92 -1.93
CA ALA A 59 -2.35 -10.92 -1.23
C ALA A 59 -1.04 -11.31 -1.94
N ALA A 60 -0.48 -10.46 -2.81
CA ALA A 60 0.72 -10.74 -3.60
C ALA A 60 1.90 -11.28 -2.77
N HIS A 61 2.03 -10.86 -1.51
CA HIS A 61 3.02 -11.37 -0.57
C HIS A 61 2.95 -12.90 -0.29
N THR A 62 1.87 -13.59 -0.64
CA THR A 62 1.74 -15.05 -0.44
C THR A 62 2.23 -15.86 -1.64
N TYR A 63 2.26 -15.27 -2.84
CA TYR A 63 2.63 -15.94 -4.10
C TYR A 63 3.71 -15.23 -4.92
N SER A 64 4.30 -14.15 -4.38
CA SER A 64 5.39 -13.40 -4.97
C SER A 64 6.51 -13.17 -3.97
N GLU A 65 7.70 -13.66 -4.26
CA GLU A 65 8.85 -13.54 -3.37
C GLU A 65 9.28 -12.07 -3.12
N PRO A 66 9.40 -11.19 -4.14
CA PRO A 66 9.69 -9.78 -3.90
C PRO A 66 8.66 -9.10 -2.98
N PHE A 67 7.37 -9.35 -3.18
CA PHE A 67 6.32 -8.76 -2.34
C PHE A 67 6.21 -9.42 -0.96
N ARG A 68 6.57 -10.70 -0.82
CA ARG A 68 6.72 -11.37 0.49
C ARG A 68 7.79 -10.70 1.33
N ARG A 69 8.95 -10.41 0.72
CA ARG A 69 10.04 -9.67 1.37
C ARG A 69 9.64 -8.24 1.69
N LEU A 70 8.93 -7.56 0.79
CA LEU A 70 8.46 -6.19 1.02
C LEU A 70 7.49 -6.14 2.21
N GLY A 71 6.48 -7.01 2.23
CA GLY A 71 5.47 -7.07 3.29
C GLY A 71 6.04 -7.38 4.69
N SER A 72 7.24 -7.96 4.75
CA SER A 72 7.97 -8.25 5.99
C SER A 72 9.16 -7.31 6.25
N HIS A 73 9.33 -6.27 5.42
CA HIS A 73 10.57 -5.50 5.43
C HIS A 73 10.71 -4.59 6.67
N PRO A 74 11.84 -4.62 7.40
CA PRO A 74 12.02 -3.81 8.62
C PRO A 74 12.00 -2.29 8.41
N ARG A 75 12.18 -1.81 7.17
CA ARG A 75 12.00 -0.38 6.86
C ARG A 75 10.52 0.04 6.89
N LEU A 76 9.59 -0.91 6.74
CA LEU A 76 8.15 -0.68 6.75
C LEU A 76 7.50 -1.10 8.08
N ILE A 77 7.87 -2.26 8.62
CA ILE A 77 7.26 -2.78 9.86
C ILE A 77 7.62 -1.96 11.08
N ARG A 78 8.88 -1.52 11.21
CA ARG A 78 9.32 -0.81 12.43
C ARG A 78 8.55 0.49 12.68
N PRO A 79 8.30 1.37 11.67
CA PRO A 79 7.41 2.52 11.84
C PRO A 79 6.01 2.14 12.33
N VAL A 80 5.43 1.04 11.83
CA VAL A 80 4.10 0.57 12.25
C VAL A 80 4.10 0.16 13.71
N VAL A 81 5.08 -0.66 14.10
CA VAL A 81 5.24 -1.12 15.49
C VAL A 81 5.45 0.05 16.44
N GLN A 82 6.23 1.06 16.01
CA GLN A 82 6.46 2.27 16.78
C GLN A 82 5.17 3.08 17.00
N VAL A 83 4.32 3.19 15.97
CA VAL A 83 3.06 3.94 16.05
C VAL A 83 1.98 3.19 16.81
N LEU A 84 1.83 1.87 16.57
CA LEU A 84 0.77 1.05 17.18
C LEU A 84 1.15 0.49 18.56
N GLY A 85 2.44 0.51 18.94
CA GLY A 85 2.90 0.14 20.28
C GLY A 85 2.88 -1.37 20.57
N GLY A 86 2.91 -2.23 19.55
CA GLY A 86 2.82 -3.68 19.76
C GLY A 86 3.22 -4.52 18.54
N PRO A 87 3.20 -5.86 18.67
CA PRO A 87 3.39 -6.77 17.53
C PRO A 87 2.27 -6.55 16.50
N VAL A 88 2.62 -6.70 15.23
CA VAL A 88 1.71 -6.46 14.10
C VAL A 88 1.66 -7.66 13.17
N TYR A 89 0.57 -7.76 12.41
CA TYR A 89 0.41 -8.74 11.34
C TYR A 89 -0.19 -8.06 10.10
N MET A 90 -0.14 -8.74 8.96
CA MET A 90 -0.70 -8.23 7.70
C MET A 90 -2.22 -8.48 7.68
N HIS A 91 -3.02 -7.43 7.87
CA HIS A 91 -4.47 -7.52 7.70
C HIS A 91 -4.85 -7.61 6.22
N GLN A 92 -4.26 -6.76 5.37
CA GLN A 92 -4.55 -6.72 3.94
C GLN A 92 -3.32 -6.29 3.13
N TYR A 93 -3.18 -6.85 1.92
CA TYR A 93 -2.11 -6.51 0.99
C TYR A 93 -2.67 -6.32 -0.41
N LYS A 94 -2.35 -5.19 -1.04
CA LYS A 94 -2.82 -4.84 -2.38
C LYS A 94 -1.66 -4.25 -3.18
N VAL A 95 -1.52 -4.69 -4.43
CA VAL A 95 -0.73 -3.98 -5.44
C VAL A 95 -1.72 -3.38 -6.43
N ASN A 96 -1.88 -2.06 -6.41
CA ASN A 96 -2.84 -1.37 -7.25
C ASN A 96 -2.19 -0.93 -8.56
N ALA A 97 -2.75 -1.39 -9.66
CA ALA A 97 -2.44 -0.87 -10.99
C ALA A 97 -3.42 0.26 -11.29
N LYS A 98 -2.89 1.41 -11.69
CA LYS A 98 -3.69 2.47 -12.29
C LYS A 98 -3.30 2.56 -13.75
N ALA A 99 -4.13 1.97 -14.60
CA ALA A 99 -3.89 2.02 -16.04
C ALA A 99 -3.85 3.49 -16.49
N ALA A 100 -2.85 3.83 -17.30
CA ALA A 100 -2.79 5.15 -17.91
C ALA A 100 -4.03 5.33 -18.81
N PHE A 101 -4.65 6.51 -18.74
CA PHE A 101 -5.79 6.93 -19.56
C PHE A 101 -7.13 6.19 -19.37
N ASP A 102 -7.15 5.05 -18.69
CA ASP A 102 -8.35 4.23 -18.45
C ASP A 102 -8.61 3.93 -16.96
N GLY A 103 -7.69 4.34 -16.08
CA GLY A 103 -7.82 4.06 -14.65
C GLY A 103 -8.99 4.80 -14.00
N GLU A 104 -9.94 4.05 -13.43
CA GLU A 104 -11.04 4.62 -12.66
C GLU A 104 -10.58 5.32 -11.37
N VAL A 105 -11.44 6.21 -10.86
CA VAL A 105 -11.22 6.94 -9.62
C VAL A 105 -11.52 6.06 -8.41
N TRP A 106 -10.59 6.02 -7.45
CA TRP A 106 -10.88 5.57 -6.09
C TRP A 106 -11.68 6.67 -5.39
N GLN A 107 -12.95 6.38 -5.07
CA GLN A 107 -13.84 7.33 -4.40
C GLN A 107 -13.31 7.70 -3.01
N TRP A 108 -13.66 8.86 -2.50
CA TRP A 108 -13.35 9.24 -1.11
C TRP A 108 -13.94 8.22 -0.13
N HIS A 109 -13.11 7.69 0.76
CA HIS A 109 -13.53 6.73 1.78
C HIS A 109 -12.57 6.74 2.97
N GLN A 110 -12.98 6.07 4.03
CA GLN A 110 -12.11 5.65 5.12
C GLN A 110 -12.05 4.12 5.12
N ASP A 111 -10.86 3.55 5.22
CA ASP A 111 -10.69 2.10 5.20
C ASP A 111 -11.34 1.43 6.41
N TYR A 112 -11.16 2.00 7.61
CA TYR A 112 -11.67 1.42 8.85
C TYR A 112 -13.19 1.22 8.84
N GLY A 113 -13.97 2.14 8.26
CA GLY A 113 -15.43 1.97 8.19
C GLY A 113 -15.86 0.75 7.37
N THR A 114 -15.02 0.31 6.43
CA THR A 114 -15.22 -0.94 5.69
C THR A 114 -14.71 -2.13 6.49
N TRP A 115 -13.50 -2.07 7.07
CA TRP A 115 -12.97 -3.15 7.90
C TRP A 115 -13.83 -3.47 9.13
N GLN A 116 -14.42 -2.45 9.76
CA GLN A 116 -15.35 -2.65 10.88
C GLN A 116 -16.63 -3.36 10.44
N ARG A 117 -17.19 -2.96 9.29
CA ARG A 117 -18.47 -3.47 8.80
C ARG A 117 -18.37 -4.86 8.18
N ASP A 118 -17.31 -5.09 7.41
CA ASP A 118 -17.18 -6.27 6.56
C ASP A 118 -16.24 -7.33 7.17
N ASP A 119 -15.27 -6.93 8.00
CA ASP A 119 -14.26 -7.82 8.60
C ASP A 119 -14.34 -7.88 10.15
N ASP A 120 -15.36 -7.25 10.75
CA ASP A 120 -15.55 -7.14 12.20
C ASP A 120 -14.34 -6.56 12.96
N MET A 121 -13.55 -5.67 12.33
CA MET A 121 -12.43 -5.00 13.00
C MET A 121 -12.95 -4.12 14.15
N PRO A 122 -12.61 -4.42 15.41
CA PRO A 122 -13.28 -3.80 16.57
C PRO A 122 -12.82 -2.37 16.84
N GLU A 123 -11.55 -2.08 16.58
CA GLU A 123 -10.91 -0.78 16.80
C GLU A 123 -10.03 -0.42 15.61
N PRO A 124 -9.84 0.86 15.27
CA PRO A 124 -8.99 1.32 14.17
C PRO A 124 -7.49 1.22 14.50
N LEU A 125 -7.07 0.12 15.16
CA LEU A 125 -5.67 -0.17 15.49
C LEU A 125 -4.94 -0.84 14.31
N ALA A 126 -5.05 -0.21 13.15
CA ALA A 126 -4.40 -0.62 11.92
C ALA A 126 -3.79 0.61 11.23
N MET A 127 -2.75 0.40 10.43
CA MET A 127 -2.08 1.46 9.70
C MET A 127 -1.78 1.01 8.27
N ASN A 128 -2.09 1.87 7.30
CA ASN A 128 -1.70 1.65 5.92
C ASN A 128 -0.26 2.08 5.66
N ILE A 129 0.40 1.35 4.76
CA ILE A 129 1.67 1.75 4.17
C ILE A 129 1.50 1.73 2.66
N ALA A 130 1.67 2.89 2.02
CA ALA A 130 1.72 2.99 0.57
C ALA A 130 3.18 3.06 0.11
N VAL A 131 3.59 2.09 -0.71
CA VAL A 131 4.91 2.10 -1.37
C VAL A 131 4.69 2.46 -2.83
N PHE A 132 5.30 3.56 -3.27
CA PHE A 132 5.22 3.99 -4.66
C PHE A 132 6.19 3.15 -5.51
N LEU A 133 5.65 2.40 -6.48
CA LEU A 133 6.44 1.61 -7.44
C LEU A 133 6.81 2.40 -8.70
N ASP A 134 5.99 3.40 -9.01
CA ASP A 134 6.16 4.37 -10.08
C ASP A 134 6.27 5.78 -9.50
N GLU A 135 6.75 6.72 -10.32
CA GLU A 135 6.77 8.12 -9.95
C GLU A 135 5.33 8.63 -9.75
N VAL A 136 5.06 9.21 -8.58
CA VAL A 136 3.75 9.80 -8.27
C VAL A 136 3.84 11.30 -8.46
N THR A 137 3.00 11.82 -9.37
CA THR A 137 2.96 13.25 -9.72
C THR A 137 1.53 13.76 -9.54
N ALA A 138 1.34 15.08 -9.63
CA ALA A 138 -0.01 15.65 -9.63
C ALA A 138 -0.84 15.20 -10.85
N ALA A 139 -0.20 14.73 -11.93
CA ALA A 139 -0.84 14.43 -13.21
C ALA A 139 -1.33 12.98 -13.36
N ASN A 140 -0.83 12.03 -12.55
CA ASN A 140 -1.25 10.62 -12.64
C ASN A 140 -2.30 10.23 -11.58
N GLY A 141 -2.94 11.24 -10.97
CA GLY A 141 -3.98 11.10 -9.96
C GLY A 141 -3.44 10.43 -8.70
N PRO A 142 -2.65 11.17 -7.91
CA PRO A 142 -2.01 10.68 -6.70
C PRO A 142 -3.06 10.38 -5.62
N LEU A 143 -2.64 9.69 -4.56
CA LEU A 143 -3.44 9.59 -3.35
C LEU A 143 -3.57 10.99 -2.72
N LEU A 144 -4.81 11.39 -2.41
CA LEU A 144 -5.13 12.64 -1.76
C LEU A 144 -5.64 12.35 -0.35
N PHE A 145 -5.26 13.21 0.60
CA PHE A 145 -5.70 13.14 1.98
C PHE A 145 -6.44 14.42 2.36
N ILE A 146 -7.37 14.29 3.29
CA ILE A 146 -7.95 15.41 4.04
C ILE A 146 -7.32 15.33 5.43
N PRO A 147 -6.32 16.18 5.75
CA PRO A 147 -5.63 16.17 7.04
C PRO A 147 -6.54 16.60 8.18
#